data_AF-A0A660Z4V7-F1
#
_entry.id   AF-A0A660Z4V7-F1
#
_cell.length_a   1.000
_cell.length_b   1.000
_cell.length_c   1.000
_cell.angle_alpha   90.00
_cell.angle_beta   90.00
_cell.angle_gamma   90.00
#
_symmetry.space_group_name_H-M   'P 1'
#
loop_
_entity.id
_entity.type
_entity.pdbx_description
1 polymer ?
#
loop_
_entity_poly.entity_id
_entity_poly.type
_entity_poly.pdbx_seq_one_letter_code
_entity_poly.pdbx_strand_id
1 'polypeptide(L)'
;MINTAWLVTSSNMSFLMENKTDHSIKIIWDEAAFVDNDGVSHRIMHSGVKYTDRNTSQPPTVIVRKGKIEDIVVPTDYVYFAEGYYSKYYTRKAEWKEKPFFENLQYGGDPKVLENEMRNNVGKTFQVLLPLEIENVVNDYIFKFQVDSYDYKGEYKK
;
A
#
# COMPACT_ATOMS: atom_id res chain seq x y z
N MET A 1 2.46 21.93 10.23
CA MET A 1 3.16 20.64 10.36
C MET A 1 2.11 19.54 10.37
N ILE A 2 2.39 18.39 9.75
CA ILE A 2 1.53 17.20 9.81
C ILE A 2 2.13 16.20 10.80
N ASN A 3 1.30 15.32 11.35
CA ASN A 3 1.76 14.15 12.08
C ASN A 3 1.22 12.91 11.36
N THR A 4 2.05 11.88 11.18
CA THR A 4 1.67 10.69 10.41
C THR A 4 2.11 9.41 11.12
N ALA A 5 1.24 8.42 11.14
CA ALA A 5 1.58 7.05 11.52
C ALA A 5 1.21 6.12 10.37
N TRP A 6 2.07 5.15 10.08
CA TRP A 6 1.90 4.19 8.99
C TRP A 6 1.80 2.78 9.55
N LEU A 7 0.91 1.99 8.96
CA LEU A 7 0.83 0.54 9.14
C LEU A 7 0.98 -0.09 7.76
N VAL A 8 2.06 -0.85 7.59
CA VAL A 8 2.38 -1.53 6.33
C VAL A 8 2.10 -3.01 6.49
N THR A 9 1.33 -3.58 5.57
CA THR A 9 1.14 -5.04 5.44
C THR A 9 1.88 -5.55 4.21
N SER A 10 1.67 -6.82 3.84
CA SER A 10 2.28 -7.39 2.64
C SER A 10 1.82 -6.74 1.34
N SER A 11 0.59 -6.20 1.26
CA SER A 11 -0.03 -5.72 0.01
C SER A 11 -0.71 -4.35 0.10
N ASN A 12 -0.84 -3.79 1.30
CA ASN A 12 -1.43 -2.47 1.48
C ASN A 12 -0.68 -1.66 2.54
N MET A 13 -0.83 -0.35 2.44
CA MET A 13 -0.32 0.61 3.41
C MET A 13 -1.48 1.44 3.91
N SER A 14 -1.77 1.38 5.21
CA SER A 14 -2.69 2.31 5.83
C SER A 14 -1.94 3.38 6.61
N PHE A 15 -2.54 4.54 6.72
CA PHE A 15 -1.96 5.63 7.48
C PHE A 15 -3.02 6.40 8.25
N LEU A 16 -2.58 6.96 9.37
CA LEU A 16 -3.25 8.03 10.09
C LEU A 16 -2.48 9.32 9.81
N MET A 17 -3.15 10.34 9.31
CA MET A 17 -2.57 11.68 9.13
C MET A 17 -3.36 12.71 9.93
N GLU A 18 -2.68 13.47 10.77
CA GLU A 18 -3.23 14.55 11.55
C GLU A 18 -2.71 15.90 11.05
N ASN A 19 -3.65 16.80 10.74
CA ASN A 19 -3.36 18.16 10.33
C ASN A 19 -3.17 19.05 11.57
N LYS A 20 -1.93 19.44 11.90
CA LYS A 20 -1.67 20.37 13.01
C LYS A 20 -1.76 21.84 12.64
N THR A 21 -2.06 22.18 11.38
CA THR A 21 -2.15 23.58 10.92
C THR A 21 -3.52 24.19 11.26
N ASP A 22 -3.65 25.51 11.05
CA ASP A 22 -4.91 26.25 11.20
C ASP A 22 -5.72 26.33 9.89
N HIS A 23 -5.20 25.73 8.83
CA HIS A 23 -5.80 25.66 7.50
C HIS A 23 -6.19 24.22 7.16
N SER A 24 -7.11 24.05 6.21
CA SER A 24 -7.40 22.71 5.68
C SER A 24 -6.26 22.27 4.76
N ILE A 25 -5.98 20.97 4.75
CA ILE A 25 -5.01 20.33 3.85
C ILE A 25 -5.81 19.48 2.84
N LYS A 26 -5.41 19.47 1.58
CA LYS A 26 -5.92 18.49 0.60
C LYS A 26 -4.83 17.49 0.24
N ILE A 27 -5.17 16.21 0.17
CA ILE A 27 -4.33 15.18 -0.45
C ILE A 27 -4.73 15.10 -1.92
N ILE A 28 -3.81 15.41 -2.85
CA ILE A 28 -4.08 15.35 -4.29
C ILE A 28 -3.73 13.94 -4.80
N TRP A 29 -4.72 13.05 -4.84
CA TRP A 29 -4.50 11.64 -5.18
C TRP A 29 -4.06 11.38 -6.61
N ASP A 30 -4.49 12.21 -7.56
CA ASP A 30 -4.12 12.06 -8.97
C ASP A 30 -2.63 12.35 -9.24
N GLU A 31 -1.96 13.05 -8.33
CA GLU A 31 -0.53 13.36 -8.37
C GLU A 31 0.28 12.46 -7.41
N ALA A 32 -0.39 11.65 -6.59
CA ALA A 32 0.27 10.72 -5.67
C ALA A 32 0.83 9.50 -6.40
N ALA A 33 1.96 8.98 -5.88
CA ALA A 33 2.66 7.86 -6.50
C ALA A 33 3.24 6.89 -5.48
N PHE A 34 3.21 5.60 -5.81
CA PHE A 34 3.95 4.55 -5.11
C PHE A 34 5.18 4.22 -5.93
N VAL A 35 6.35 4.19 -5.32
CA VAL A 35 7.60 3.79 -5.99
C VAL A 35 8.02 2.44 -5.43
N ASP A 36 8.07 1.42 -6.27
CA ASP A 36 8.40 0.07 -5.85
C ASP A 36 9.91 -0.13 -5.60
N ASN A 37 10.29 -1.38 -5.31
CA ASN A 37 11.67 -1.71 -4.98
C ASN A 37 12.64 -1.69 -6.17
N ASP A 38 12.11 -1.67 -7.40
CA ASP A 38 12.87 -1.50 -8.64
C ASP A 38 12.97 -0.02 -9.05
N GLY A 39 12.34 0.89 -8.29
CA GLY A 39 12.30 2.31 -8.59
C GLY A 39 11.23 2.70 -9.62
N VAL A 40 10.30 1.80 -9.93
CA VAL A 40 9.20 2.04 -10.85
C VAL A 40 8.08 2.79 -10.13
N SER A 41 7.55 3.82 -10.79
CA SER A 41 6.45 4.62 -10.27
C SER A 41 5.10 4.06 -10.70
N HIS A 42 4.20 3.90 -9.73
CA HIS A 42 2.85 3.38 -9.89
C HIS A 42 1.82 4.40 -9.43
N ARG A 43 0.68 4.42 -10.13
CA ARG A 43 -0.49 5.18 -9.70
C ARG A 43 -1.09 4.53 -8.44
N ILE A 44 -1.51 5.34 -7.48
CA ILE A 44 -2.16 4.89 -6.25
C ILE A 44 -3.68 5.06 -6.34
N MET A 45 -4.43 4.22 -5.63
CA MET A 45 -5.79 4.48 -5.21
C MET A 45 -5.93 4.48 -3.68
N HIS A 46 -6.92 5.21 -3.17
CA HIS A 46 -7.26 5.27 -1.75
C HIS A 46 -8.59 4.55 -1.44
N SER A 47 -8.97 4.42 -0.17
CA SER A 47 -10.10 3.59 0.29
C SER A 47 -11.47 4.02 -0.26
N GLY A 48 -11.61 5.27 -0.72
CA GLY A 48 -12.85 5.80 -1.29
C GLY A 48 -13.14 5.32 -2.72
N VAL A 49 -12.20 4.60 -3.35
CA VAL A 49 -12.28 4.22 -4.77
C VAL A 49 -12.52 2.72 -4.88
N LYS A 50 -13.49 2.33 -5.72
CA LYS A 50 -13.75 0.93 -6.02
C LYS A 50 -12.65 0.37 -6.92
N TYR A 51 -12.30 -0.90 -6.75
CA TYR A 51 -11.33 -1.55 -7.64
C TYR A 51 -11.71 -1.54 -9.13
N THR A 52 -13.01 -1.50 -9.45
CA THR A 52 -13.48 -1.33 -10.84
C THR A 52 -13.14 0.05 -11.41
N ASP A 53 -13.03 1.06 -10.55
CA ASP A 53 -12.81 2.46 -10.89
C ASP A 53 -11.37 2.90 -10.60
N ARG A 54 -10.48 1.98 -10.22
CA ARG A 54 -9.09 2.27 -9.79
C ARG A 54 -8.27 3.13 -10.76
N ASN A 55 -8.60 3.13 -12.04
CA ASN A 55 -7.89 3.90 -13.06
C ASN A 55 -8.55 5.25 -13.38
N THR A 56 -9.65 5.61 -12.72
CA THR A 56 -10.31 6.91 -12.91
C THR A 56 -9.63 7.99 -12.07
N SER A 57 -9.88 9.25 -12.42
CA SER A 57 -9.49 10.42 -11.60
C SER A 57 -10.08 10.31 -10.19
N GLN A 58 -9.30 10.73 -9.20
CA GLN A 58 -9.62 10.65 -7.79
C GLN A 58 -9.71 12.05 -7.18
N PRO A 59 -10.89 12.45 -6.66
CA PRO A 59 -11.03 13.77 -6.07
C PRO A 59 -10.15 13.90 -4.83
N PRO A 60 -9.56 15.08 -4.56
CA PRO A 60 -8.74 15.28 -3.38
C PRO A 60 -9.49 15.03 -2.08
N THR A 61 -8.82 14.42 -1.10
CA THR A 61 -9.37 14.29 0.24
C THR A 61 -8.99 15.49 1.10
N VAL A 62 -9.98 16.08 1.79
CA VAL A 62 -9.78 17.25 2.66
C VAL A 62 -9.60 16.82 4.12
N ILE A 63 -8.49 17.20 4.73
CA ILE A 63 -8.26 17.12 6.18
C ILE A 63 -8.47 18.52 6.76
N VAL A 64 -9.58 18.72 7.46
CA VAL A 64 -9.89 20.00 8.12
C VAL A 64 -8.81 20.38 9.13
N ARG A 65 -8.68 21.68 9.44
CA ARG A 65 -7.76 22.19 10.46
C ARG A 65 -7.89 21.41 11.76
N LYS A 66 -6.76 21.06 12.41
CA LYS A 66 -6.71 20.25 13.65
C LYS A 66 -7.43 18.89 13.56
N GLY A 67 -7.83 18.48 12.36
CA GLY A 67 -8.49 17.20 12.10
C GLY A 67 -7.51 16.10 11.80
N LYS A 68 -8.04 14.90 11.60
CA LYS A 68 -7.27 13.70 11.24
C LYS A 68 -8.04 12.87 10.21
N ILE A 69 -7.31 12.06 9.47
CA ILE A 69 -7.85 11.05 8.57
C ILE A 69 -7.11 9.72 8.72
N GLU A 70 -7.85 8.63 8.56
CA GLU A 70 -7.32 7.29 8.34
C GLU A 70 -7.66 6.90 6.90
N ASP A 71 -6.66 6.51 6.10
CA ASP A 71 -6.87 6.06 4.73
C ASP A 71 -5.81 5.01 4.34
N ILE A 72 -5.92 4.48 3.13
CA ILE A 72 -5.01 3.49 2.56
C ILE A 72 -4.37 3.99 1.27
N VAL A 73 -3.25 3.39 0.93
CA VAL A 73 -2.52 3.54 -0.32
C VAL A 73 -2.36 2.15 -0.93
N VAL A 74 -2.90 1.97 -2.13
CA VAL A 74 -2.79 0.73 -2.91
C VAL A 74 -2.41 1.06 -4.35
N PRO A 75 -1.34 0.48 -4.93
CA PRO A 75 -1.02 0.65 -6.34
C PRO A 75 -2.13 0.06 -7.23
N THR A 76 -2.59 0.81 -8.23
CA THR A 76 -3.78 0.42 -9.02
C THR A 76 -3.53 -0.78 -9.92
N ASP A 77 -2.28 -0.98 -10.35
CA ASP A 77 -1.81 -2.10 -11.16
C ASP A 77 -1.40 -3.34 -10.33
N TYR A 78 -1.41 -3.20 -9.00
CA TYR A 78 -1.29 -4.31 -8.06
C TYR A 78 -2.65 -4.93 -7.76
N VAL A 79 -3.74 -4.24 -8.10
CA VAL A 79 -5.10 -4.77 -7.99
C VAL A 79 -5.48 -5.56 -9.25
N TYR A 80 -5.87 -6.81 -9.07
CA TYR A 80 -6.29 -7.70 -10.15
C TYR A 80 -7.51 -8.54 -9.77
N PHE A 81 -8.31 -8.91 -10.77
CA PHE A 81 -9.45 -9.79 -10.58
C PHE A 81 -9.00 -11.25 -10.77
N ALA A 82 -9.01 -12.03 -9.70
CA ALA A 82 -8.73 -13.45 -9.75
C ALA A 82 -10.00 -14.20 -10.14
N GLU A 83 -10.00 -14.79 -11.34
CA GLU A 83 -11.14 -15.55 -11.82
C GLU A 83 -11.49 -16.72 -10.89
N GLY A 84 -12.79 -16.97 -10.75
CA GLY A 84 -13.29 -18.11 -10.02
C GLY A 84 -13.01 -19.40 -10.78
N TYR A 85 -12.82 -20.49 -10.06
CA TYR A 85 -12.67 -21.82 -10.62
C TYR A 85 -13.69 -22.75 -9.97
N TYR A 86 -14.50 -23.42 -10.78
CA TYR A 86 -15.54 -24.34 -10.29
C TYR A 86 -15.30 -25.72 -10.86
N SER A 87 -15.14 -26.70 -9.97
CA SER A 87 -15.04 -28.12 -10.30
C SER A 87 -15.82 -28.96 -9.28
N LYS A 88 -15.99 -30.26 -9.57
CA LYS A 88 -16.65 -31.21 -8.67
C LYS A 88 -15.96 -31.34 -7.30
N TYR A 89 -14.65 -31.10 -7.23
CA TYR A 89 -13.83 -31.33 -6.03
C TYR A 89 -13.36 -30.04 -5.34
N TYR A 90 -13.35 -28.94 -6.07
CA TYR A 90 -12.79 -27.68 -5.61
C TYR A 90 -13.53 -26.50 -6.24
N THR A 91 -13.90 -25.53 -5.40
CA THR A 91 -14.50 -24.27 -5.82
C THR A 91 -13.67 -23.12 -5.24
N ARG A 92 -13.16 -22.26 -6.12
CA ARG A 92 -12.59 -20.96 -5.80
C ARG A 92 -13.53 -19.89 -6.31
N LYS A 93 -14.03 -19.03 -5.42
CA LYS A 93 -14.84 -17.88 -5.83
C LYS A 93 -13.96 -16.85 -6.54
N ALA A 94 -14.55 -16.14 -7.50
CA ALA A 94 -13.89 -15.01 -8.12
C ALA A 94 -13.78 -13.87 -7.09
N GLU A 95 -12.63 -13.23 -7.01
CA GLU A 95 -12.39 -12.16 -6.04
C GLU A 95 -11.32 -11.17 -6.55
N TRP A 96 -11.41 -9.93 -6.11
CA TRP A 96 -10.34 -8.97 -6.29
C TRP A 96 -9.19 -9.29 -5.34
N LYS A 97 -7.96 -9.14 -5.81
CA LYS A 97 -6.73 -9.37 -5.06
C LYS A 97 -5.75 -8.24 -5.27
N GLU A 98 -4.88 -8.07 -4.29
CA GLU A 98 -3.74 -7.16 -4.32
C GLU A 98 -2.45 -7.98 -4.42
N LYS A 99 -1.52 -7.57 -5.28
CA LYS A 99 -0.17 -8.12 -5.30
C LYS A 99 0.59 -7.65 -4.05
N PRO A 100 1.50 -8.46 -3.49
CA PRO A 100 2.36 -7.98 -2.43
C PRO A 100 3.39 -6.95 -2.93
N PHE A 101 3.89 -6.10 -2.04
CA PHE A 101 4.95 -5.12 -2.33
C PHE A 101 6.32 -5.74 -2.60
N PHE A 102 6.51 -6.96 -2.12
CA PHE A 102 7.69 -7.77 -2.36
C PHE A 102 7.25 -9.12 -2.89
N GLU A 103 8.08 -9.72 -3.73
CA GLU A 103 7.77 -11.01 -4.35
C GLU A 103 7.30 -12.04 -3.33
N ASN A 104 6.26 -12.78 -3.75
CA ASN A 104 5.44 -13.64 -2.91
C ASN A 104 6.30 -14.61 -2.09
N LEU A 105 6.13 -14.51 -0.77
CA LEU A 105 6.23 -15.63 0.15
C LEU A 105 5.35 -16.78 -0.40
N GLN A 106 5.93 -17.82 -1.01
CA GLN A 106 5.13 -18.97 -1.45
C GLN A 106 4.44 -19.62 -0.24
N TYR A 107 3.15 -19.33 -0.06
CA TYR A 107 2.35 -19.91 1.02
C TYR A 107 2.16 -21.40 0.77
N GLY A 108 2.74 -22.25 1.63
CA GLY A 108 2.75 -23.71 1.47
C GLY A 108 3.97 -24.26 0.71
N GLY A 109 4.97 -23.43 0.40
CA GLY A 109 6.28 -23.86 -0.11
C GLY A 109 7.20 -24.40 1.00
N ASP A 110 8.37 -24.90 0.59
CA ASP A 110 9.43 -25.30 1.52
C ASP A 110 9.79 -24.12 2.45
N PRO A 111 9.75 -24.30 3.80
CA PRO A 111 10.18 -23.30 4.78
C PRO A 111 11.50 -22.59 4.44
N LYS A 112 12.45 -23.30 3.82
CA LYS A 112 13.73 -22.72 3.42
C LYS A 112 13.62 -21.75 2.25
N VAL A 113 12.72 -22.02 1.30
CA VAL A 113 12.44 -21.11 0.18
C VAL A 113 11.84 -19.82 0.72
N LEU A 114 10.87 -19.96 1.62
CA LEU A 114 10.24 -18.84 2.30
C LEU A 114 11.24 -17.99 3.09
N GLU A 115 12.12 -18.63 3.87
CA GLU A 115 13.16 -17.91 4.62
C GLU A 115 14.12 -17.16 3.68
N ASN A 116 14.52 -17.78 2.57
CA ASN A 116 15.37 -17.13 1.56
C ASN A 116 14.69 -15.93 0.90
N GLU A 117 13.40 -16.04 0.56
CA GLU A 117 12.61 -14.93 0.00
C GLU A 117 12.51 -13.77 1.00
N MET A 118 12.24 -14.06 2.29
CA MET A 118 12.24 -13.05 3.35
C MET A 118 13.60 -12.37 3.51
N ARG A 119 14.68 -13.16 3.54
CA ARG A 119 16.06 -12.66 3.63
C ARG A 119 16.41 -11.77 2.44
N ASN A 120 15.99 -12.13 1.22
CA ASN A 120 16.26 -11.37 0.01
C ASN A 120 15.51 -10.02 -0.03
N ASN A 121 14.49 -9.84 0.80
CA ASN A 121 13.78 -8.57 0.91
C ASN A 121 14.47 -7.58 1.86
N VAL A 122 15.40 -8.04 2.72
CA VAL A 122 16.15 -7.15 3.62
C VAL A 122 16.96 -6.14 2.81
N GLY A 123 16.87 -4.87 3.19
CA GLY A 123 17.50 -3.75 2.51
C GLY A 123 16.72 -3.20 1.32
N LYS A 124 15.69 -3.92 0.82
CA LYS A 124 14.80 -3.36 -0.20
C LYS A 124 13.97 -2.22 0.38
N THR A 125 13.65 -1.26 -0.49
CA THR A 125 12.91 -0.06 -0.12
C THR A 125 11.75 0.19 -1.06
N PHE A 126 10.70 0.82 -0.58
CA PHE A 126 9.64 1.40 -1.42
C PHE A 126 9.26 2.77 -0.86
N GLN A 127 8.55 3.57 -1.65
CA GLN A 127 8.21 4.95 -1.29
C GLN A 127 6.75 5.28 -1.61
N VAL A 128 6.20 6.22 -0.85
CA VAL A 128 4.91 6.85 -1.15
C VAL A 128 5.11 8.35 -1.23
N LEU A 129 4.77 8.93 -2.38
CA LEU A 129 4.65 10.37 -2.60
C LEU A 129 3.20 10.78 -2.34
N LEU A 130 2.99 11.66 -1.35
CA LEU A 130 1.71 12.32 -1.10
C LEU A 130 1.85 13.84 -1.31
N PRO A 131 1.29 14.39 -2.40
CA PRO A 131 1.19 15.82 -2.60
C PRO A 131 0.11 16.41 -1.70
N LEU A 132 0.52 17.34 -0.83
CA LEU A 132 -0.36 18.02 0.11
C LEU A 132 -0.52 19.49 -0.27
N GLU A 133 -1.75 19.89 -0.60
CA GLU A 133 -2.10 21.27 -0.88
C GLU A 133 -2.51 22.00 0.41
N ILE A 134 -1.83 23.10 0.72
CA ILE A 134 -2.14 23.98 1.85
C ILE A 134 -2.14 25.41 1.31
N GLU A 135 -3.25 26.13 1.45
CA GLU A 135 -3.38 27.51 0.96
C GLU A 135 -3.00 27.67 -0.53
N ASN A 136 -3.39 26.69 -1.37
CA ASN A 136 -3.06 26.59 -2.80
C ASN A 136 -1.58 26.37 -3.13
N VAL A 137 -0.74 26.03 -2.14
CA VAL A 137 0.65 25.60 -2.35
C VAL A 137 0.71 24.09 -2.19
N VAL A 138 1.14 23.40 -3.26
CA VAL A 138 1.37 21.95 -3.23
C VAL A 138 2.77 21.68 -2.68
N ASN A 139 2.84 20.78 -1.70
CA ASN A 139 4.07 20.33 -1.08
C ASN A 139 4.15 18.81 -1.17
N ASP A 140 5.25 18.30 -1.71
CA ASP A 140 5.46 16.87 -1.88
C ASP A 140 6.05 16.26 -0.61
N TYR A 141 5.34 15.29 -0.03
CA TYR A 141 5.82 14.49 1.09
C TYR A 141 6.17 13.09 0.62
N ILE A 142 7.44 12.72 0.72
CA ILE A 142 7.94 11.40 0.35
C ILE A 142 8.20 10.59 1.63
N PHE A 143 7.45 9.50 1.78
CA PHE A 143 7.64 8.52 2.85
C PHE A 143 8.42 7.34 2.30
N LYS A 144 9.60 7.07 2.84
CA LYS A 144 10.45 5.94 2.44
C LYS A 144 10.42 4.85 3.51
N PHE A 145 10.21 3.62 3.07
CA PHE A 145 10.17 2.44 3.90
C PHE A 145 11.29 1.50 3.49
N GLN A 146 11.90 0.85 4.49
CA GLN A 146 12.98 -0.10 4.29
C GLN A 146 12.72 -1.34 5.12
N VAL A 147 13.00 -2.51 4.54
CA VAL A 147 12.97 -3.77 5.29
C VAL A 147 14.29 -3.91 6.03
N ASP A 148 14.28 -3.68 7.34
CA ASP A 148 15.51 -3.76 8.15
C ASP A 148 15.87 -5.18 8.55
N SER A 149 14.87 -6.03 8.78
CA SER A 149 15.05 -7.41 9.23
C SER A 149 13.81 -8.25 8.95
N TYR A 150 13.93 -9.56 9.13
CA TYR A 150 12.82 -10.51 9.10
C TYR A 150 12.89 -11.42 10.33
N ASP A 151 11.72 -11.87 10.80
CA ASP A 151 11.59 -12.90 11.84
C ASP A 151 10.76 -14.06 11.27
N TYR A 152 11.34 -15.27 11.26
CA TYR A 152 10.68 -16.48 10.79
C TYR A 152 10.68 -17.55 11.89
N LYS A 153 9.49 -17.83 12.43
CA LYS A 153 9.28 -18.87 13.46
C LYS A 153 8.79 -20.16 12.81
N GLY A 154 9.70 -20.90 12.19
CA GLY A 154 9.43 -22.11 11.41
C GLY A 154 9.34 -23.43 12.17
N GLU A 155 8.87 -23.48 13.42
CA GLU A 155 8.73 -24.76 14.15
C GLU A 155 7.28 -25.22 14.27
N TYR A 156 6.85 -26.11 13.36
CA TYR A 156 5.86 -27.11 13.72
C TYR A 156 6.61 -28.29 14.35
N LYS A 157 6.59 -28.36 15.69
CA LYS A 157 7.04 -29.58 16.39
C LYS A 157 6.17 -30.74 15.92
N LYS A 158 6.82 -31.77 15.35
CA LYS A 158 6.20 -33.07 15.09
C LYS A 158 5.75 -33.74 16.38
#